data_AF-A0A353HWV7-F1
#
_entry.id   AF-A0A353HWV7-F1
#
_cell.length_a   1.000
_cell.length_b   1.000
_cell.length_c   1.000
_cell.angle_alpha   90.00
_cell.angle_beta   90.00
_cell.angle_gamma   90.00
#
_symmetry.space_group_name_H-M   'P 1'
#
loop_
_entity.id
_entity.type
_entity.pdbx_description
1 polymer ?
#
loop_
_entity_poly.entity_id
_entity_poly.type
_entity_poly.pdbx_seq_one_letter_code
_entity_poly.pdbx_strand_id
1 'polypeptide(L)'
;RLYQDASVWTDSHAFAIPGNEGKPMPPEKLRGVLAFMAYVSRHSMGWAEGGHVPAYRPVAESLEARALMPNAMYAEAANNVVYDPDGWYMGAAGPVESMASKFMPGALSGQLTPAEALTMFEKEALRLLRKRPPRY
;
A
#
# COMPACT_ATOMS: atom_id res chain seq x y z
N ARG A 1 -1.66 -3.53 -27.65
CA ARG A 1 -0.41 -3.25 -26.88
C ARG A 1 -0.79 -3.33 -25.41
N LEU A 2 0.01 -4.03 -24.60
CA LEU A 2 -0.37 -4.43 -23.23
C LEU A 2 -0.44 -3.28 -22.22
N TYR A 3 0.15 -2.10 -22.53
CA TYR A 3 0.12 -0.93 -21.65
C TYR A 3 0.00 0.34 -22.52
N GLN A 4 -1.16 1.02 -22.45
CA GLN A 4 -1.40 2.29 -23.17
C GLN A 4 -0.92 3.50 -22.36
N ASP A 5 -0.74 3.33 -21.05
CA ASP A 5 -0.20 4.30 -20.11
C ASP A 5 0.92 3.69 -19.27
N ALA A 6 1.76 4.54 -18.67
CA ALA A 6 2.68 4.13 -17.62
C ALA A 6 1.86 4.08 -16.33
N SER A 7 1.55 2.87 -15.87
CA SER A 7 0.80 2.63 -14.63
C SER A 7 1.56 1.64 -13.76
N VAL A 8 1.81 2.00 -12.50
CA VAL A 8 2.51 1.17 -11.53
C VAL A 8 1.63 1.06 -10.29
N TRP A 9 1.27 -0.17 -9.91
CA TRP A 9 0.62 -0.39 -8.62
C TRP A 9 1.55 0.04 -7.48
N THR A 10 1.02 0.73 -6.49
CA THR A 10 1.79 1.16 -5.33
C THR A 10 1.00 0.97 -4.03
N ASP A 11 1.75 0.85 -2.94
CA ASP A 11 1.22 0.93 -1.58
C ASP A 11 2.18 1.73 -0.68
N SER A 12 1.70 2.12 0.50
CA SER A 12 2.46 2.90 1.47
C SER A 12 2.30 2.35 2.88
N HIS A 13 3.36 2.50 3.68
CA HIS A 13 3.30 2.19 5.10
C HIS A 13 2.84 3.44 5.86
N ALA A 14 1.88 3.28 6.76
CA ALA A 14 1.36 4.38 7.58
C ALA A 14 1.31 3.99 9.06
N PHE A 15 1.53 4.99 9.92
CA PHE A 15 1.22 4.86 11.33
C PHE A 15 -0.28 5.06 11.55
N ALA A 16 -0.90 4.20 12.34
CA ALA A 16 -2.30 4.30 12.73
C ALA A 16 -2.44 4.38 14.26
N ILE A 17 -3.38 5.19 14.73
CA ILE A 17 -3.75 5.26 16.14
C ILE A 17 -5.07 4.49 16.31
N PRO A 18 -5.11 3.42 17.12
CA PRO A 18 -6.35 2.68 17.36
C PRO A 18 -7.43 3.59 17.97
N GLY A 19 -8.67 3.45 17.50
CA GLY A 19 -9.80 4.25 18.00
C GLY A 19 -10.13 3.99 19.47
N ASN A 20 -9.83 2.79 20.00
CA ASN A 20 -10.05 2.37 21.38
C ASN A 20 -11.46 2.74 21.91
N GLU A 21 -12.51 2.27 21.23
CA GLU A 21 -13.90 2.57 21.60
C GLU A 21 -14.16 2.28 23.09
N GLY A 22 -14.76 3.25 23.80
CA GLY A 22 -15.05 3.14 25.24
C GLY A 22 -13.83 3.27 26.16
N LYS A 23 -12.61 3.33 25.64
CA LYS A 23 -11.37 3.51 26.41
C LYS A 23 -10.39 4.45 25.69
N PRO A 24 -10.75 5.74 25.53
CA PRO A 24 -9.96 6.67 24.76
C PRO A 24 -8.55 6.82 25.32
N MET A 25 -7.58 7.05 24.43
CA MET A 25 -6.20 7.32 24.81
C MET A 25 -6.11 8.64 25.61
N PRO A 26 -5.40 8.67 26.75
CA PRO A 26 -5.17 9.91 27.48
C PRO A 26 -4.51 10.99 26.59
N PRO A 27 -4.88 12.28 26.71
CA PRO A 27 -4.38 13.33 25.82
C PRO A 27 -2.86 13.48 25.79
N GLU A 28 -2.18 13.29 26.92
CA GLU A 28 -0.72 13.33 27.03
C GLU A 28 -0.05 12.19 26.26
N LYS A 29 -0.63 10.99 26.30
CA LYS A 29 -0.15 9.85 25.52
C LYS A 29 -0.36 10.08 24.03
N LEU A 30 -1.52 10.62 23.64
CA LEU A 30 -1.80 10.97 22.25
C LEU A 30 -0.77 11.98 21.70
N ARG A 31 -0.44 13.03 22.48
CA ARG A 31 0.60 14.00 22.11
C ARG A 31 1.96 13.33 21.90
N GLY A 32 2.34 12.40 22.79
CA GLY A 32 3.59 11.65 22.65
C GLY A 32 3.63 10.78 21.39
N VAL A 33 2.53 10.09 21.08
CA VAL A 33 2.41 9.28 19.85
C VAL A 33 2.53 10.15 18.60
N LEU A 34 1.82 11.27 18.54
CA LEU A 34 1.90 12.21 17.41
C LEU A 34 3.31 12.80 17.26
N ALA A 35 3.98 13.14 18.36
CA ALA A 35 5.36 13.61 18.34
C ALA A 35 6.32 12.55 17.77
N PHE A 36 6.14 11.28 18.14
CA PHE A 36 6.91 10.17 17.60
C PHE A 36 6.65 9.96 16.10
N MET A 37 5.38 9.92 15.66
CA MET A 37 5.02 9.80 14.25
C MET A 37 5.63 10.93 13.41
N ALA A 38 5.57 12.17 13.92
CA ALA A 38 6.18 13.33 13.27
C ALA A 38 7.70 13.21 13.21
N TYR A 39 8.35 12.75 14.29
CA TYR A 39 9.78 12.53 14.33
C TYR A 39 10.21 11.51 13.27
N VAL A 40 9.59 10.32 13.22
CA VAL A 40 9.94 9.28 12.24
C VAL A 40 9.73 9.78 10.82
N SER A 41 8.63 10.48 10.55
CA SER A 41 8.36 11.04 9.22
C SER A 41 9.44 12.04 8.79
N ARG A 42 9.86 12.93 9.70
CA ARG A 42 10.88 13.96 9.43
C ARG A 42 12.30 13.40 9.33
N HIS A 43 12.57 12.25 9.95
CA HIS A 43 13.87 11.57 9.95
C HIS A 43 13.81 10.28 9.11
N SER A 44 13.09 10.32 7.99
CA SER A 44 12.79 9.15 7.15
C SER A 44 13.90 8.77 6.17
N MET A 45 15.07 9.41 6.22
CA MET A 45 16.19 9.07 5.31
C MET A 45 16.64 7.61 5.47
N GLY A 46 16.61 7.07 6.69
CA GLY A 46 16.91 5.64 6.91
C GLY A 46 15.96 4.68 6.18
N TRP A 47 14.72 5.11 5.90
CA TRP A 47 13.80 4.34 5.04
C TRP A 47 14.20 4.43 3.57
N ALA A 48 14.70 5.58 3.12
CA ALA A 48 15.27 5.72 1.77
C ALA A 48 16.48 4.79 1.60
N GLU A 49 17.38 4.74 2.57
CA GLU A 49 18.53 3.82 2.60
C GLU A 49 18.10 2.35 2.53
N GLY A 50 16.92 2.01 3.05
CA GLY A 50 16.29 0.70 2.90
C GLY A 50 15.60 0.44 1.56
N GLY A 51 15.60 1.41 0.64
CA GLY A 51 14.98 1.29 -0.69
C GLY A 51 13.52 1.77 -0.78
N HIS A 52 13.01 2.48 0.24
CA HIS A 52 11.69 3.09 0.14
C HIS A 52 11.74 4.48 -0.51
N VAL A 53 10.62 4.93 -1.08
CA VAL A 53 10.41 6.34 -1.44
C VAL A 53 9.78 7.05 -0.24
N PRO A 54 10.47 8.01 0.40
CA PRO A 54 9.91 8.70 1.56
C PRO A 54 8.66 9.50 1.21
N ALA A 55 7.65 9.46 2.08
CA ALA A 55 6.44 10.29 1.91
C ALA A 55 6.64 11.75 2.40
N TYR A 56 7.58 11.99 3.32
CA TYR A 56 7.87 13.33 3.80
C TYR A 56 8.70 14.09 2.77
N ARG A 57 8.04 14.97 2.02
CA ARG A 57 8.60 15.69 0.87
C ARG A 57 9.98 16.32 1.12
N PRO A 58 10.25 17.02 2.23
CA PRO A 58 11.58 17.59 2.45
C PRO A 58 12.72 16.57 2.48
N VAL A 59 12.46 15.31 2.89
CA VAL A 59 13.43 14.21 2.80
C VAL A 59 13.45 13.66 1.38
N ALA A 60 12.29 13.35 0.79
CA ALA A 60 12.20 12.77 -0.55
C ALA A 60 12.81 13.66 -1.66
N GLU A 61 12.72 14.98 -1.48
CA GLU A 61 13.21 15.98 -2.42
C GLU A 61 14.63 16.46 -2.09
N SER A 62 15.27 15.96 -1.03
CA SER A 62 16.61 16.36 -0.65
C SER A 62 17.67 15.89 -1.67
N LEU A 63 18.85 16.53 -1.65
CA LEU A 63 19.95 16.14 -2.53
C LEU A 63 20.44 14.72 -2.20
N GLU A 64 20.48 14.38 -0.93
CA GLU A 64 20.90 13.06 -0.43
C GLU A 64 19.96 11.96 -0.92
N ALA A 65 18.64 12.14 -0.80
CA ALA A 65 17.67 11.16 -1.27
C ALA A 65 17.69 11.00 -2.79
N ARG A 66 17.85 12.10 -3.53
CA ARG A 66 17.91 12.08 -5.01
C ARG A 66 19.19 11.47 -5.57
N ALA A 67 20.29 11.53 -4.81
CA ALA A 67 21.57 10.94 -5.21
C ALA A 67 21.69 9.46 -4.79
N LEU A 68 20.77 8.95 -3.96
CA LEU A 68 20.84 7.61 -3.40
C LEU A 68 20.57 6.55 -4.48
N MET A 69 21.49 5.60 -4.63
CA MET A 69 21.36 4.47 -5.56
C MET A 69 21.01 3.19 -4.79
N PRO A 70 20.09 2.34 -5.30
CA PRO A 70 19.44 2.43 -6.61
C PRO A 70 18.17 3.31 -6.63
N ASN A 71 17.82 4.01 -5.55
CA ASN A 71 16.56 4.79 -5.45
C ASN A 71 16.34 5.77 -6.61
N ALA A 72 17.39 6.47 -7.02
CA ALA A 72 17.34 7.38 -8.14
C ALA A 72 16.90 6.71 -9.46
N MET A 73 17.16 5.40 -9.63
CA MET A 73 16.79 4.66 -10.84
C MET A 73 15.29 4.42 -10.96
N TYR A 74 14.55 4.42 -9.85
CA TYR A 74 13.10 4.18 -9.84
C TYR A 74 12.28 5.34 -9.28
N ALA A 75 12.92 6.47 -8.96
CA ALA A 75 12.24 7.64 -8.39
C ALA A 75 11.08 8.14 -9.25
N GLU A 76 11.19 8.04 -10.58
CA GLU A 76 10.13 8.46 -11.51
C GLU A 76 8.89 7.55 -11.48
N ALA A 77 9.00 6.32 -10.95
CA ALA A 77 7.85 5.42 -10.81
C ALA A 77 6.75 6.03 -9.93
N ALA A 78 7.14 6.87 -8.96
CA ALA A 78 6.21 7.58 -8.08
C ALA A 78 5.24 8.51 -8.84
N ASN A 79 5.57 8.95 -10.06
CA ASN A 79 4.71 9.81 -10.87
C ASN A 79 3.59 9.04 -11.59
N ASN A 80 3.70 7.71 -11.64
CA ASN A 80 2.82 6.84 -12.42
C ASN A 80 2.02 5.88 -11.51
N VAL A 81 1.92 6.23 -10.23
CA VAL A 81 1.31 5.35 -9.25
C VAL A 81 -0.20 5.28 -9.40
N VAL A 82 -0.72 4.07 -9.30
CA VAL A 82 -2.15 3.79 -9.18
C VAL A 82 -2.36 3.07 -7.86
N TYR A 83 -3.14 3.67 -6.98
CA TYR A 83 -3.56 3.05 -5.72
C TYR A 83 -4.77 2.15 -5.97
N ASP A 84 -4.91 1.12 -5.14
CA ASP A 84 -6.18 0.40 -5.05
C ASP A 84 -7.32 1.36 -4.67
N PRO A 85 -8.56 1.11 -5.13
CA PRO A 85 -9.72 1.87 -4.69
C PRO A 85 -9.90 1.84 -3.17
N ASP A 86 -10.57 2.86 -2.62
CA ASP A 86 -10.92 2.87 -1.22
C ASP A 86 -11.88 1.71 -0.87
N GLY A 87 -11.50 0.90 0.12
CA GLY A 87 -12.35 -0.16 0.63
C GLY A 87 -11.66 -0.99 1.71
N TRP A 88 -12.41 -1.44 2.71
CA TRP A 88 -11.86 -2.27 3.81
C TRP A 88 -11.23 -3.58 3.32
N TYR A 89 -11.58 -4.00 2.10
CA TYR A 89 -11.12 -5.22 1.46
C TYR A 89 -9.97 -5.02 0.45
N MET A 90 -9.55 -3.78 0.21
CA MET A 90 -8.47 -3.40 -0.71
C MET A 90 -7.15 -3.20 0.04
N GLY A 91 -6.08 -2.91 -0.69
CA GLY A 91 -4.75 -2.60 -0.16
C GLY A 91 -3.84 -3.83 -0.11
N ALA A 92 -2.55 -3.57 0.13
CA ALA A 92 -1.53 -4.60 0.13
C ALA A 92 -1.83 -5.69 1.16
N ALA A 93 -1.71 -6.94 0.73
CA ALA A 93 -2.08 -8.13 1.49
C ALA A 93 -3.55 -8.15 1.97
N GLY A 94 -4.40 -7.30 1.38
CA GLY A 94 -5.82 -7.23 1.68
C GLY A 94 -6.60 -8.45 1.17
N PRO A 95 -7.88 -8.57 1.53
CA PRO A 95 -8.75 -9.66 1.08
C PRO A 95 -8.81 -9.84 -0.44
N VAL A 96 -8.87 -8.74 -1.22
CA VAL A 96 -8.92 -8.83 -2.69
C VAL A 96 -7.62 -9.37 -3.26
N GLU A 97 -6.46 -8.87 -2.85
CA GLU A 97 -5.16 -9.38 -3.30
C GLU A 97 -4.92 -10.84 -2.89
N SER A 98 -5.37 -11.23 -1.70
CA SER A 98 -5.32 -12.63 -1.25
C SER A 98 -6.15 -13.54 -2.16
N MET A 99 -7.31 -13.08 -2.62
CA MET A 99 -8.14 -13.81 -3.59
C MET A 99 -7.49 -13.83 -4.98
N ALA A 100 -6.87 -12.73 -5.42
CA ALA A 100 -6.12 -12.70 -6.67
C ALA A 100 -4.97 -13.71 -6.66
N SER A 101 -4.21 -13.75 -5.55
CA SER A 101 -3.08 -14.67 -5.33
C SER A 101 -3.49 -16.14 -5.36
N LYS A 102 -4.76 -16.46 -5.13
CA LYS A 102 -5.29 -17.82 -5.22
C LYS A 102 -5.52 -18.29 -6.65
N PHE A 103 -5.91 -17.39 -7.56
CA PHE A 103 -6.35 -17.76 -8.92
C PHE A 103 -5.36 -17.37 -10.01
N MET A 104 -4.70 -16.22 -9.90
CA MET A 104 -3.78 -15.71 -10.91
C MET A 104 -2.56 -16.61 -11.16
N PRO A 105 -1.96 -17.29 -10.14
CA PRO A 105 -0.91 -18.26 -10.40
C PRO A 105 -1.35 -19.45 -11.27
N GLY A 106 -2.62 -19.83 -11.22
CA GLY A 106 -3.17 -20.88 -12.08
C GLY A 106 -3.14 -20.48 -13.57
N ALA A 107 -3.43 -19.22 -13.87
CA ALA A 107 -3.30 -18.69 -15.23
C ALA A 107 -1.83 -18.59 -15.68
N LEU A 108 -0.94 -18.12 -14.79
CA LEU A 108 0.49 -18.00 -15.08
C LEU A 108 1.17 -19.35 -15.36
N SER A 109 0.74 -20.39 -14.65
CA SER A 109 1.26 -21.77 -14.81
C SER A 109 0.56 -22.57 -15.91
N GLY A 110 -0.47 -22.02 -16.56
CA GLY A 110 -1.25 -22.69 -17.60
C GLY A 110 -2.24 -23.74 -17.10
N GLN A 111 -2.49 -23.83 -15.78
CA GLN A 111 -3.50 -24.70 -15.18
C GLN A 111 -4.93 -24.19 -15.40
N LEU A 112 -5.07 -22.87 -15.56
CA LEU A 112 -6.32 -22.19 -15.91
C LEU A 112 -6.07 -21.32 -17.14
N THR A 113 -7.10 -21.11 -17.96
CA THR A 113 -7.07 -20.00 -18.90
C THR A 113 -7.16 -18.66 -18.14
N PRO A 114 -6.64 -17.54 -18.70
CA PRO A 114 -6.81 -16.22 -18.09
C PRO A 114 -8.28 -15.89 -17.78
N ALA A 115 -9.20 -16.26 -18.68
CA ALA A 115 -10.63 -16.01 -18.51
C ALA A 115 -11.25 -16.81 -17.33
N GLU A 116 -10.85 -18.06 -17.15
CA GLU A 116 -11.28 -18.88 -16.01
C GLU A 116 -10.77 -18.31 -14.69
N ALA A 117 -9.48 -17.97 -14.61
CA ALA A 117 -8.90 -17.37 -13.40
C ALA A 117 -9.58 -16.06 -13.02
N LEU A 118 -9.83 -15.18 -14.00
CA LEU A 118 -10.58 -13.93 -13.81
C LEU A 118 -12.01 -14.19 -13.32
N THR A 119 -12.74 -15.11 -13.95
CA THR A 119 -14.12 -15.45 -13.55
C THR A 119 -14.18 -15.97 -12.11
N MET A 120 -13.22 -16.82 -11.72
CA MET A 120 -13.15 -17.36 -10.36
C MET A 120 -12.82 -16.28 -9.33
N PHE A 121 -11.85 -15.41 -9.66
CA PHE A 121 -11.50 -14.25 -8.85
C PHE A 121 -12.68 -13.31 -8.64
N GLU A 122 -13.34 -12.87 -9.72
CA GLU A 122 -14.50 -11.97 -9.65
C GLU A 122 -15.62 -12.54 -8.80
N LYS A 123 -15.96 -13.83 -8.99
CA LYS A 123 -17.01 -14.50 -8.23
C LYS A 123 -16.73 -14.49 -6.72
N GLU A 124 -15.47 -14.62 -6.31
CA GLU A 124 -15.10 -14.59 -4.89
C GLU A 124 -15.01 -13.16 -4.35
N ALA A 125 -14.38 -12.25 -5.10
CA ALA A 125 -14.20 -10.85 -4.73
C ALA A 125 -15.54 -10.11 -4.58
N LEU A 126 -16.52 -10.38 -5.45
CA LEU A 126 -17.87 -9.78 -5.37
C LEU A 126 -18.59 -10.08 -4.04
N ARG A 127 -18.18 -11.13 -3.31
CA ARG A 127 -18.75 -11.42 -1.98
C ARG A 127 -18.33 -10.39 -0.94
N LEU A 128 -17.18 -9.74 -1.12
CA LEU A 128 -16.66 -8.72 -0.20
C LEU A 128 -17.53 -7.46 -0.23
N LEU A 129 -18.06 -7.09 -1.40
CA LEU A 129 -18.99 -5.97 -1.57
C LEU A 129 -20.29 -6.12 -0.76
N ARG A 130 -20.68 -7.36 -0.43
CA ARG A 130 -21.91 -7.65 0.33
C ARG A 130 -21.66 -7.71 1.83
N LYS A 131 -20.40 -7.72 2.27
CA LYS A 131 -20.03 -7.82 3.68
C LYS A 131 -19.83 -6.43 4.27
N ARG A 132 -20.27 -6.26 5.51
CA ARG A 132 -19.96 -5.07 6.29
C ARG A 132 -18.46 -5.07 6.65
N PRO A 133 -17.80 -3.91 6.72
CA PRO A 133 -16.44 -3.81 7.23
C PRO A 133 -16.32 -4.48 8.60
N PRO A 134 -15.26 -5.27 8.85
CA PRO A 134 -15.00 -5.81 10.17
C PRO A 134 -14.76 -4.68 11.18
N ARG A 135 -15.19 -4.90 12.42
CA ARG A 135 -14.83 -4.04 13.56
C ARG A 135 -13.76 -4.78 14.36
N TYR A 136 -12.61 -4.15 14.52
CA TYR A 136 -11.48 -4.65 15.30
C TYR A 136 -11.34 -3.85 16.60
#